data_AF-A0A515CXU2-F1
#
_entry.id   AF-A0A515CXU2-F1
#
_cell.length_a   1.000
_cell.length_b   1.000
_cell.length_c   1.000
_cell.angle_alpha   90.00
_cell.angle_beta   90.00
_cell.angle_gamma   90.00
#
_symmetry.space_group_name_H-M   'P 1'
#
loop_
_entity.id
_entity.type
_entity.pdbx_description
1 polymer ?
#
loop_
_entity_poly.entity_id
_entity_poly.type
_entity_poly.pdbx_seq_one_letter_code
_entity_poly.pdbx_strand_id
1 'polypeptide(L)'
;MDMLINLVPQRFGAQPDEVFRNADFVVTAVDCAQAGPMLTLENSRGSLRVLPYSGMTIWDADFDGYSLKSGRRSVKAARCHPQSGVAFHSPWPYEDGSSSELNMQRVALQLEGNTLTLYGSGELADRQCRLRPAVSLTADSAQFSIDMQITNLAEAPLPLNYVCQLNYGCIPAAIFRQNLPAPALMPTGSIADRGVLCSDDLSLYVDQAEFFMLASKGRRYVTRFSTAQFNYGLRPVTQQGSQRLFRFIQPATGKGDKLPAMVIEAGKMRAFSVTTGVV
;
A
#
# COMPACT_ATOMS: atom_id res chain seq x y z
N MET A 1 20.35 -18.19 1.84
CA MET A 1 20.61 -18.03 3.29
C MET A 1 19.48 -17.18 3.79
N ASP A 2 18.64 -17.73 4.64
CA ASP A 2 17.49 -16.99 5.15
C ASP A 2 17.96 -16.24 6.40
N MET A 3 17.79 -14.92 6.39
CA MET A 3 18.20 -14.06 7.49
C MET A 3 16.97 -13.38 8.06
N LEU A 4 16.86 -13.34 9.39
CA LEU A 4 15.79 -12.63 10.10
C LEU A 4 16.42 -11.66 11.11
N ILE A 5 16.05 -10.39 11.02
CA ILE A 5 16.53 -9.32 11.89
C ILE A 5 15.32 -8.72 12.62
N ASN A 6 15.20 -8.98 13.91
CA ASN A 6 14.19 -8.32 14.74
C ASN A 6 14.57 -6.86 14.93
N LEU A 7 13.62 -5.96 14.64
CA LEU A 7 13.78 -4.53 14.86
C LEU A 7 13.07 -4.16 16.16
N VAL A 8 13.76 -3.39 17.00
CA VAL A 8 13.22 -2.84 18.24
C VAL A 8 13.23 -1.32 18.15
N PRO A 9 12.28 -0.59 18.77
CA PRO A 9 12.18 0.87 18.64
C PRO A 9 13.47 1.61 19.04
N GLN A 10 14.26 1.06 19.97
CA GLN A 10 15.51 1.65 20.44
C GLN A 10 16.62 1.68 19.37
N ARG A 11 16.46 0.95 18.26
CA ARG A 11 17.38 1.01 17.11
C ARG A 11 17.24 2.29 16.28
N PHE A 12 16.17 3.05 16.49
CA PHE A 12 15.89 4.27 15.75
C PHE A 12 16.43 5.46 16.54
N GLY A 13 17.42 6.14 15.98
CA GLY A 13 18.01 7.34 16.55
C GLY A 13 17.86 8.55 15.62
N ALA A 14 18.20 9.73 16.12
CA ALA A 14 18.13 10.97 15.33
C ALA A 14 19.08 10.96 14.11
N GLN A 15 20.18 10.21 14.19
CA GLN A 15 21.09 10.00 13.06
C GLN A 15 20.71 8.70 12.34
N PRO A 16 20.76 8.67 10.99
CA PRO A 16 20.55 7.45 10.23
C PRO A 16 21.54 6.35 10.65
N ASP A 17 21.02 5.16 10.96
CA ASP A 17 21.78 3.96 11.30
C ASP A 17 21.51 2.86 10.26
N GLU A 18 22.58 2.27 9.73
CA GLU A 18 22.46 1.19 8.75
C GLU A 18 22.22 -0.14 9.48
N VAL A 19 21.00 -0.63 9.42
CA VAL A 19 20.60 -1.88 10.12
C VAL A 19 20.93 -3.13 9.31
N PHE A 20 21.06 -2.99 7.98
CA PHE A 20 21.40 -4.08 7.08
C PHE A 20 21.99 -3.56 5.77
N ARG A 21 22.98 -4.27 5.22
CA ARG A 21 23.51 -4.06 3.88
C ARG A 21 24.04 -5.36 3.29
N ASN A 22 23.76 -5.56 2.01
CA ASN A 22 24.46 -6.51 1.15
C ASN A 22 24.71 -5.88 -0.24
N ALA A 23 24.95 -6.71 -1.25
CA ALA A 23 25.16 -6.25 -2.63
C ALA A 23 23.90 -5.63 -3.26
N ASP A 24 22.72 -6.10 -2.85
CA ASP A 24 21.44 -5.83 -3.50
C ASP A 24 20.59 -4.80 -2.74
N PHE A 25 20.76 -4.75 -1.42
CA PHE A 25 19.90 -4.02 -0.51
C PHE A 25 20.69 -3.21 0.51
N VAL A 26 20.12 -2.06 0.87
CA VAL A 26 20.52 -1.24 2.01
C VAL A 26 19.27 -0.94 2.82
N VAL A 27 19.35 -1.11 4.14
CA VAL A 27 18.29 -0.73 5.06
C VAL A 27 18.83 0.22 6.10
N THR A 28 18.22 1.41 6.16
CA THR A 28 18.60 2.47 7.08
C THR A 28 17.44 2.82 8.01
N ALA A 29 17.69 2.83 9.32
CA ALA A 29 16.76 3.25 10.34
C ALA A 29 17.03 4.70 10.77
N VAL A 30 15.99 5.48 10.96
CA VAL A 30 16.08 6.84 11.53
C VAL A 30 14.82 7.15 12.31
N ASP A 31 14.94 7.83 13.44
CA ASP A 31 13.81 8.45 14.11
C ASP A 31 13.55 9.82 13.47
N CYS A 32 12.51 9.89 12.64
CA CYS A 32 12.14 11.13 12.01
C CYS A 32 11.29 11.97 12.97
N ALA A 33 11.79 13.13 13.39
CA ALA A 33 11.13 14.02 14.36
C ALA A 33 9.65 14.36 14.08
N GLN A 34 9.17 14.20 12.84
CA GLN A 34 7.80 14.49 12.43
C GLN A 34 6.91 13.25 12.25
N ALA A 35 7.50 12.07 12.06
CA ALA A 35 6.77 10.85 11.69
C ALA A 35 7.09 9.64 12.59
N GLY A 36 8.09 9.78 13.47
CA GLY A 36 8.60 8.72 14.34
C GLY A 36 9.59 7.77 13.63
N PRO A 37 9.77 6.56 14.17
CA PRO A 37 10.64 5.52 13.60
C PRO A 37 10.33 5.23 12.13
N MET A 38 11.36 5.37 11.29
CA MET A 38 11.28 5.18 9.84
C MET A 38 12.40 4.27 9.35
N LEU A 39 12.06 3.36 8.44
CA LEU A 39 13.02 2.57 7.68
C LEU A 39 13.03 3.04 6.23
N THR A 40 14.23 3.17 5.67
CA THR A 40 14.42 3.26 4.23
C THR A 40 14.92 1.90 3.74
N LEU A 41 14.12 1.24 2.91
CA LEU A 41 14.46 -0.02 2.23
C LEU A 41 14.89 0.34 0.80
N GLU A 42 16.14 0.08 0.43
CA GLU A 42 16.69 0.45 -0.89
C GLU A 42 17.14 -0.79 -1.65
N ASN A 43 16.95 -0.77 -2.97
CA ASN A 43 17.50 -1.74 -3.92
C ASN A 43 18.16 -1.02 -5.11
N SER A 44 18.57 -1.77 -6.15
CA SER A 44 19.26 -1.18 -7.32
C SER A 44 18.38 -0.23 -8.15
N ARG A 45 17.05 -0.29 -7.99
CA ARG A 45 16.05 0.45 -8.79
C ARG A 45 15.38 1.60 -8.03
N GLY A 46 15.47 1.65 -6.71
CA GLY A 46 14.78 2.66 -5.92
C GLY A 46 14.71 2.37 -4.42
N SER A 47 13.75 3.01 -3.76
CA SER A 47 13.56 2.89 -2.33
C SER A 47 12.11 3.07 -1.86
N LEU A 48 11.84 2.46 -0.70
CA LEU A 48 10.63 2.66 0.09
C LEU A 48 10.99 3.27 1.44
N ARG A 49 10.25 4.30 1.85
CA ARG A 49 10.30 4.83 3.22
C ARG A 49 9.08 4.37 3.97
N VAL A 50 9.26 3.54 5.00
CA VAL A 50 8.19 2.87 5.74
C VAL A 50 8.22 3.29 7.21
N LEU A 51 7.06 3.50 7.80
CA LEU A 51 6.85 3.67 9.24
C LEU A 51 6.49 2.30 9.83
N PRO A 52 7.49 1.48 10.23
CA PRO A 52 7.26 0.10 10.64
C PRO A 52 6.30 -0.04 11.83
N TYR A 53 6.34 0.89 12.78
CA TYR A 53 5.51 0.83 13.98
C TYR A 53 4.13 1.48 13.81
N SER A 54 3.96 2.35 12.82
CA SER A 54 2.69 3.03 12.51
C SER A 54 1.93 2.29 11.40
N GLY A 55 1.50 1.07 11.71
CA GLY A 55 0.68 0.26 10.81
C GLY A 55 1.35 -0.18 9.50
N MET A 56 2.69 -0.18 9.43
CA MET A 56 3.45 -0.46 8.20
C MET A 56 3.16 0.56 7.08
N THR A 57 2.89 1.81 7.45
CA THR A 57 2.57 2.88 6.49
C THR A 57 3.79 3.18 5.61
N ILE A 58 3.61 3.15 4.29
CA ILE A 58 4.65 3.56 3.35
C ILE A 58 4.51 5.06 3.13
N TRP A 59 5.47 5.81 3.64
CA TRP A 59 5.53 7.26 3.56
C TRP A 59 5.88 7.78 2.15
N ASP A 60 6.86 7.14 1.51
CA ASP A 60 7.30 7.47 0.15
C ASP A 60 7.76 6.22 -0.60
N ALA A 61 7.66 6.27 -1.91
CA ALA A 61 8.11 5.22 -2.81
C ALA A 61 8.70 5.87 -4.07
N ASP A 62 10.01 5.69 -4.24
CA ASP A 62 10.81 6.34 -5.27
C ASP A 62 11.49 5.26 -6.12
N PHE A 63 11.09 5.10 -7.37
CA PHE A 63 11.67 4.11 -8.28
C PHE A 63 11.99 4.72 -9.64
N ASP A 64 13.13 4.33 -10.22
CA ASP A 64 13.64 4.83 -11.50
C ASP A 64 13.71 6.37 -11.57
N GLY A 65 13.95 7.02 -10.43
CA GLY A 65 14.03 8.47 -10.28
C GLY A 65 12.69 9.20 -10.25
N TYR A 66 11.58 8.52 -9.98
CA TYR A 66 10.25 9.11 -9.84
C TYR A 66 9.56 8.66 -8.56
N SER A 67 8.90 9.61 -7.90
CA SER A 67 8.06 9.34 -6.74
C SER A 67 6.69 8.87 -7.22
N LEU A 68 6.25 7.71 -6.76
CA LEU A 68 4.91 7.17 -7.03
C LEU A 68 3.84 8.05 -6.37
N LYS A 69 4.14 8.64 -5.20
CA LYS A 69 3.24 9.52 -4.44
C LYS A 69 2.95 10.84 -5.17
N SER A 70 3.97 11.44 -5.80
CA SER A 70 3.80 12.73 -6.49
C SER A 70 3.62 12.61 -8.00
N GLY A 71 4.02 11.48 -8.61
CA GLY A 71 4.08 11.30 -10.05
C GLY A 71 5.20 12.10 -10.74
N ARG A 72 6.08 12.76 -9.97
CA ARG A 72 7.14 13.65 -10.45
C ARG A 72 8.51 13.02 -10.25
N ARG A 73 9.54 13.64 -10.85
CA ARG A 73 10.93 13.24 -10.58
C ARG A 73 11.22 13.36 -9.09
N SER A 74 11.84 12.33 -8.54
CA SER A 74 12.31 12.31 -7.16
C SER A 74 13.36 13.39 -6.99
N VAL A 75 13.17 14.26 -6.00
CA VAL A 75 14.19 15.20 -5.56
C VAL A 75 14.93 14.51 -4.42
N LYS A 76 16.23 14.23 -4.59
CA LYS A 76 17.05 13.73 -3.47
C LYS A 76 16.95 14.76 -2.33
N ALA A 77 16.58 14.29 -1.15
CA ALA A 77 16.33 15.06 0.06
C ALA A 77 15.07 15.96 0.03
N ALA A 78 13.89 15.33 0.13
CA ALA A 78 12.81 15.96 0.89
C ALA A 78 12.86 15.39 2.31
N ARG A 79 13.14 16.26 3.29
CA ARG A 79 12.90 16.01 4.71
C ARG A 79 11.48 15.45 4.87
N CYS A 80 11.22 14.62 5.89
CA CYS A 80 9.82 14.37 6.28
C CYS A 80 9.15 15.75 6.38
N HIS A 81 8.04 15.92 5.67
CA HIS A 81 7.24 17.14 5.71
C HIS A 81 5.82 16.74 6.12
N PRO A 82 5.22 17.38 7.15
CA PRO A 82 3.98 16.89 7.78
C PRO A 82 2.78 16.92 6.82
N GLN A 83 2.83 17.80 5.81
CA GLN A 83 1.74 18.04 4.87
C GLN A 83 1.83 17.20 3.58
N SER A 84 2.81 16.29 3.46
CA SER A 84 3.09 15.61 2.17
C SER A 84 2.26 14.35 1.89
N GLY A 85 1.37 13.96 2.81
CA GLY A 85 0.59 12.71 2.71
C GLY A 85 1.46 11.45 2.69
N VAL A 86 0.82 10.28 2.80
CA VAL A 86 1.49 8.96 2.77
C VAL A 86 1.30 8.31 1.40
N ALA A 87 2.30 7.56 0.92
CA ALA A 87 2.22 6.88 -0.37
C ALA A 87 1.27 5.68 -0.33
N PHE A 88 1.30 4.92 0.76
CA PHE A 88 0.43 3.75 0.98
C PHE A 88 0.12 3.58 2.45
N HIS A 89 -1.13 3.23 2.77
CA HIS A 89 -1.51 2.82 4.11
C HIS A 89 -2.72 1.86 4.06
N SER A 90 -2.88 1.09 5.13
CA SER A 90 -4.03 0.22 5.34
C SER A 90 -5.09 0.97 6.16
N PRO A 91 -6.19 1.45 5.57
CA PRO A 91 -7.28 2.15 6.24
C PRO A 91 -8.24 1.17 6.92
N TRP A 92 -7.77 0.04 7.44
CA TRP A 92 -8.66 -0.95 8.06
C TRP A 92 -8.47 -1.05 9.58
N PRO A 93 -9.54 -0.78 10.36
CA PRO A 93 -10.69 0.06 10.02
C PRO A 93 -10.32 1.55 10.19
N TYR A 94 -10.56 2.38 9.19
CA TYR A 94 -10.54 3.84 9.34
C TYR A 94 -11.71 4.46 8.59
N GLU A 95 -12.89 4.12 9.08
CA GLU A 95 -14.14 4.87 8.96
C GLU A 95 -14.64 4.90 10.41
N ASP A 96 -14.78 6.10 11.02
CA ASP A 96 -15.38 6.43 12.35
C ASP A 96 -14.51 7.39 13.21
N GLY A 97 -13.27 7.70 12.82
CA GLY A 97 -12.42 8.66 13.56
C GLY A 97 -11.93 8.18 14.94
N SER A 98 -12.34 6.98 15.38
CA SER A 98 -11.79 6.28 16.54
C SER A 98 -10.46 5.62 16.15
N SER A 99 -9.39 6.40 16.14
CA SER A 99 -8.04 5.91 15.89
C SER A 99 -7.52 5.12 17.10
N SER A 100 -7.76 3.81 17.15
CA SER A 100 -6.74 2.96 17.75
C SER A 100 -5.55 3.01 16.79
N GLU A 101 -4.57 3.85 17.07
CA GLU A 101 -3.33 3.87 16.29
C GLU A 101 -2.75 2.45 16.32
N LEU A 102 -2.74 1.79 15.16
CA LEU A 102 -2.27 0.43 15.03
C LEU A 102 -0.75 0.42 15.25
N ASN A 103 -0.35 0.19 16.49
CA ASN A 103 1.05 0.07 16.85
C ASN A 103 1.52 -1.38 16.64
N MET A 104 2.52 -1.56 15.77
CA MET A 104 3.11 -2.89 15.56
C MET A 104 3.91 -3.29 16.80
N GLN A 105 3.56 -4.42 17.39
CA GLN A 105 4.26 -4.96 18.56
C GLN A 105 5.54 -5.69 18.17
N ARG A 106 5.57 -6.25 16.95
CA ARG A 106 6.73 -6.96 16.40
C ARG A 106 7.00 -6.45 15.00
N VAL A 107 8.26 -6.15 14.73
CA VAL A 107 8.75 -5.75 13.42
C VAL A 107 10.03 -6.53 13.13
N ALA A 108 10.14 -7.11 11.94
CA ALA A 108 11.34 -7.82 11.53
C ALA A 108 11.63 -7.65 10.03
N LEU A 109 12.90 -7.63 9.68
CA LEU A 109 13.36 -7.76 8.30
C LEU A 109 13.70 -9.22 8.03
N GLN A 110 13.28 -9.74 6.89
CA GLN A 110 13.64 -11.05 6.40
C GLN A 110 14.27 -10.92 5.02
N LEU A 111 15.37 -11.64 4.79
CA LEU A 111 15.96 -11.81 3.47
C LEU A 111 15.81 -13.27 3.07
N GLU A 112 15.09 -13.53 1.98
CA GLU A 112 14.94 -14.85 1.35
C GLU A 112 15.32 -14.74 -0.13
N GLY A 113 16.41 -15.41 -0.52
CA GLY A 113 16.94 -15.31 -1.88
C GLY A 113 17.26 -13.86 -2.28
N ASN A 114 16.57 -13.35 -3.30
CA ASN A 114 16.70 -11.99 -3.82
C ASN A 114 15.58 -11.04 -3.34
N THR A 115 14.84 -11.44 -2.30
CA THR A 115 13.69 -10.70 -1.78
C THR A 115 13.93 -10.28 -0.34
N LEU A 116 13.81 -8.98 -0.08
CA LEU A 116 13.84 -8.38 1.25
C LEU A 116 12.41 -8.03 1.66
N THR A 117 11.94 -8.56 2.78
CA THR A 117 10.60 -8.30 3.31
C THR A 117 10.67 -7.70 4.70
N LEU A 118 9.95 -6.60 4.90
CA LEU A 118 9.67 -6.01 6.20
C LEU A 118 8.31 -6.49 6.69
N TYR A 119 8.29 -7.22 7.79
CA TYR A 119 7.08 -7.73 8.44
C TYR A 119 6.71 -6.92 9.67
N GLY A 120 5.41 -6.77 9.89
CA GLY A 120 4.83 -6.30 11.14
C GLY A 120 3.85 -7.32 11.73
N SER A 121 3.64 -7.26 13.04
CA SER A 121 2.49 -7.90 13.69
C SER A 121 1.98 -7.01 14.82
N GLY A 122 0.67 -6.80 14.86
CA GLY A 122 -0.02 -6.06 15.91
C GLY A 122 -1.43 -6.60 16.11
N GLU A 123 -2.05 -6.28 17.25
CA GLU A 123 -3.43 -6.66 17.57
C GLU A 123 -4.26 -5.40 17.82
N LEU A 124 -5.47 -5.39 17.28
CA LEU A 124 -6.49 -4.38 17.54
C LEU A 124 -7.44 -4.94 18.59
N ALA A 125 -7.32 -4.43 19.82
CA ALA A 125 -8.09 -4.94 20.96
C ALA A 125 -9.59 -4.64 20.82
N ASP A 126 -9.94 -3.47 20.30
CA ASP A 126 -11.31 -3.00 20.05
C ASP A 126 -12.07 -3.86 19.02
N ARG A 127 -11.36 -4.42 18.04
CA ARG A 127 -11.90 -5.30 17.00
C ARG A 127 -11.58 -6.77 17.22
N GLN A 128 -10.83 -7.09 18.27
CA GLN A 128 -10.33 -8.43 18.58
C GLN A 128 -9.76 -9.11 17.34
N CYS A 129 -8.80 -8.46 16.67
CA CYS A 129 -8.18 -9.04 15.48
C CYS A 129 -6.66 -8.83 15.48
N ARG A 130 -5.94 -9.76 14.85
CA ARG A 130 -4.50 -9.65 14.63
C ARG A 130 -4.21 -9.26 13.19
N LEU A 131 -3.37 -8.25 13.03
CA LEU A 131 -2.87 -7.78 11.75
C LEU A 131 -1.41 -8.18 11.57
N ARG A 132 -1.08 -8.70 10.38
CA ARG A 132 0.29 -8.98 9.95
C ARG A 132 0.53 -8.39 8.56
N PRO A 133 0.90 -7.10 8.49
CA PRO A 133 1.32 -6.50 7.23
C PRO A 133 2.73 -6.95 6.85
N ALA A 134 3.02 -6.92 5.55
CA ALA A 134 4.38 -7.04 5.04
C ALA A 134 4.59 -6.16 3.80
N VAL A 135 5.82 -5.72 3.59
CA VAL A 135 6.24 -4.99 2.38
C VAL A 135 7.51 -5.64 1.86
N SER A 136 7.52 -6.03 0.58
CA SER A 136 8.64 -6.78 -0.01
C SER A 136 9.24 -6.08 -1.22
N LEU A 137 10.57 -6.03 -1.26
CA LEU A 137 11.39 -5.60 -2.41
C LEU A 137 12.13 -6.79 -3.01
N THR A 138 12.32 -6.76 -4.33
CA THR A 138 13.23 -7.68 -5.04
C THR A 138 14.43 -6.90 -5.54
N ALA A 139 15.64 -7.48 -5.50
CA ALA A 139 16.91 -6.82 -5.79
C ALA A 139 16.90 -5.90 -7.03
N ASP A 140 16.41 -6.41 -8.17
CA ASP A 140 16.47 -5.73 -9.47
C ASP A 140 15.11 -5.27 -10.00
N SER A 141 14.14 -5.07 -9.10
CA SER A 141 12.76 -4.70 -9.44
C SER A 141 12.43 -3.28 -9.01
N ALA A 142 11.70 -2.56 -9.87
CA ALA A 142 11.02 -1.32 -9.53
C ALA A 142 9.57 -1.55 -9.03
N GLN A 143 9.23 -2.80 -8.74
CA GLN A 143 7.96 -3.24 -8.17
C GLN A 143 8.18 -3.82 -6.78
N PHE A 144 7.14 -3.72 -5.96
CA PHE A 144 7.11 -4.20 -4.59
C PHE A 144 5.73 -4.76 -4.26
N SER A 145 5.67 -5.65 -3.26
CA SER A 145 4.40 -6.17 -2.73
C SER A 145 4.01 -5.44 -1.44
N ILE A 146 2.70 -5.28 -1.25
CA ILE A 146 2.07 -4.89 -0.01
C ILE A 146 1.12 -6.03 0.37
N ASP A 147 1.43 -6.69 1.48
CA ASP A 147 0.72 -7.86 1.95
C ASP A 147 0.04 -7.56 3.29
N MET A 148 -1.10 -8.19 3.53
CA MET A 148 -1.85 -8.07 4.78
C MET A 148 -2.49 -9.40 5.13
N GLN A 149 -2.30 -9.87 6.36
CA GLN A 149 -3.11 -10.94 6.94
C GLN A 149 -3.94 -10.38 8.09
N ILE A 150 -5.24 -10.69 8.08
CA ILE A 150 -6.20 -10.31 9.11
C ILE A 150 -6.74 -11.58 9.73
N THR A 151 -6.46 -11.80 11.02
CA THR A 151 -6.99 -12.94 11.78
C THR A 151 -8.06 -12.44 12.74
N ASN A 152 -9.27 -12.98 12.64
CA ASN A 152 -10.34 -12.72 13.60
C ASN A 152 -10.07 -13.52 14.89
N LEU A 153 -9.86 -12.82 16.01
CA LEU A 153 -9.65 -13.41 17.33
C LEU A 153 -10.94 -13.43 18.16
N ALA A 154 -12.02 -12.82 17.67
CA ALA A 154 -13.33 -12.84 18.31
C ALA A 154 -14.05 -14.19 18.09
N GLU A 155 -15.07 -14.42 18.91
CA GLU A 155 -16.04 -15.52 18.72
C GLU A 155 -17.16 -15.16 17.73
N ALA A 156 -17.34 -13.86 17.45
CA ALA A 156 -18.29 -13.37 16.45
C ALA A 156 -17.63 -13.21 15.06
N PRO A 157 -18.40 -13.36 13.96
CA PRO A 157 -17.91 -13.04 12.62
C PRO A 157 -17.48 -11.58 12.53
N LEU A 158 -16.36 -11.31 11.86
CA LEU A 158 -15.78 -9.99 11.67
C LEU A 158 -16.12 -9.47 10.28
N PRO A 159 -17.01 -8.48 10.14
CA PRO A 159 -17.28 -7.88 8.85
C PRO A 159 -16.11 -7.01 8.38
N LEU A 160 -15.79 -7.08 7.10
CA LEU A 160 -14.59 -6.48 6.50
C LEU A 160 -14.93 -5.53 5.35
N ASN A 161 -14.44 -4.30 5.45
CA ASN A 161 -14.35 -3.33 4.35
C ASN A 161 -12.91 -2.82 4.26
N TYR A 162 -12.07 -3.55 3.52
CA TYR A 162 -10.66 -3.24 3.38
C TYR A 162 -10.37 -2.61 2.02
N VAL A 163 -9.65 -1.49 2.03
CA VAL A 163 -9.13 -0.82 0.83
C VAL A 163 -7.62 -0.75 0.94
N CYS A 164 -6.85 -1.29 0.00
CA CYS A 164 -5.43 -0.99 -0.05
C CYS A 164 -5.24 0.41 -0.66
N GLN A 165 -5.09 1.43 0.19
CA GLN A 165 -5.05 2.82 -0.27
C GLN A 165 -3.69 3.17 -0.89
N LEU A 166 -3.65 3.01 -2.21
CA LEU A 166 -2.54 3.46 -3.05
C LEU A 166 -2.71 4.95 -3.38
N ASN A 167 -1.89 5.82 -2.80
CA ASN A 167 -1.94 7.28 -3.01
C ASN A 167 -0.99 7.71 -4.12
N TYR A 168 -1.15 7.09 -5.29
CA TYR A 168 -0.42 7.51 -6.48
C TYR A 168 -0.76 8.96 -6.84
N GLY A 169 0.28 9.72 -7.16
CA GLY A 169 0.13 11.06 -7.71
C GLY A 169 -0.56 11.02 -9.06
N CYS A 170 -1.34 12.06 -9.37
CA CYS A 170 -1.89 12.23 -10.70
C CYS A 170 -0.75 12.49 -11.69
N ILE A 171 -0.58 11.61 -12.67
CA ILE A 171 0.47 11.74 -13.69
C ILE A 171 -0.16 12.39 -14.94
N PRO A 172 0.23 13.63 -15.30
CA PRO A 172 -0.35 14.31 -16.45
C PRO A 172 -0.19 13.51 -17.74
N ALA A 173 -1.23 13.49 -18.56
CA ALA A 173 -1.30 12.76 -19.84
C ALA A 173 -1.09 11.24 -19.76
N ALA A 174 -1.06 10.65 -18.55
CA ALA A 174 -0.94 9.22 -18.42
C ALA A 174 -2.22 8.51 -18.90
N ILE A 175 -2.04 7.50 -19.73
CA ILE A 175 -3.15 6.73 -20.30
C ILE A 175 -3.42 5.55 -19.38
N PHE A 176 -4.66 5.47 -18.89
CA PHE A 176 -5.10 4.34 -18.05
C PHE A 176 -5.48 3.14 -18.92
N ARG A 177 -5.03 1.94 -18.53
CA ARG A 177 -5.35 0.65 -19.16
C ARG A 177 -5.65 -0.39 -18.09
N GLN A 178 -6.37 -1.43 -18.50
CA GLN A 178 -6.76 -2.55 -17.65
C GLN A 178 -6.86 -3.82 -18.49
N ASN A 179 -6.71 -4.99 -17.87
CA ASN A 179 -6.98 -6.29 -18.48
C ASN A 179 -8.46 -6.74 -18.36
N LEU A 180 -9.35 -5.78 -18.11
CA LEU A 180 -10.77 -6.00 -17.91
C LEU A 180 -11.56 -5.56 -19.15
N PRO A 181 -12.72 -6.18 -19.44
CA PRO A 181 -13.59 -5.70 -20.51
C PRO A 181 -14.00 -4.26 -20.25
N ALA A 182 -14.23 -3.50 -21.33
CA ALA A 182 -14.45 -2.06 -21.29
C ALA A 182 -15.46 -1.57 -20.23
N PRO A 183 -16.57 -2.26 -19.89
CA PRO A 183 -17.50 -1.75 -18.89
C PRO A 183 -17.06 -1.91 -17.42
N ALA A 184 -16.05 -2.70 -17.07
CA ALA A 184 -15.74 -3.03 -15.66
C ALA A 184 -15.35 -1.83 -14.78
N LEU A 185 -14.90 -0.72 -15.39
CA LEU A 185 -14.66 0.57 -14.74
C LEU A 185 -15.52 1.71 -15.33
N MET A 186 -16.56 1.38 -16.11
CA MET A 186 -17.44 2.38 -16.72
C MET A 186 -18.59 2.73 -15.77
N PRO A 187 -18.96 4.02 -15.70
CA PRO A 187 -19.97 4.50 -14.78
C PRO A 187 -21.38 4.10 -15.23
N THR A 188 -21.97 3.06 -14.65
CA THR A 188 -23.44 3.01 -14.50
C THR A 188 -23.85 3.80 -13.26
N GLY A 189 -23.71 5.12 -13.34
CA GLY A 189 -24.08 6.04 -12.26
C GLY A 189 -23.25 7.32 -12.26
N SER A 190 -23.82 8.41 -11.75
CA SER A 190 -23.08 9.64 -11.45
C SER A 190 -21.78 9.30 -10.74
N ILE A 191 -20.69 10.04 -11.00
CA ILE A 191 -19.60 10.15 -10.01
C ILE A 191 -20.31 10.37 -8.70
N ALA A 192 -20.21 9.43 -7.75
CA ALA A 192 -20.82 9.63 -6.46
C ALA A 192 -20.36 11.01 -5.98
N ASP A 193 -21.22 11.78 -5.31
CA ASP A 193 -20.93 13.15 -4.87
C ASP A 193 -19.60 13.30 -4.09
N ARG A 194 -18.97 12.16 -3.74
CA ARG A 194 -17.72 11.93 -3.04
C ARG A 194 -16.43 11.87 -3.88
N GLY A 195 -16.49 11.97 -5.21
CA GLY A 195 -15.27 12.07 -6.03
C GLY A 195 -14.43 10.78 -6.12
N VAL A 196 -15.05 9.60 -6.14
CA VAL A 196 -14.38 8.31 -6.39
C VAL A 196 -15.17 7.54 -7.45
N LEU A 197 -14.48 6.90 -8.40
CA LEU A 197 -15.07 5.90 -9.31
C LEU A 197 -14.88 4.51 -8.73
N CYS A 198 -15.92 3.67 -8.76
CA CYS A 198 -15.86 2.29 -8.31
C CYS A 198 -16.10 1.35 -9.50
N SER A 199 -15.36 0.25 -9.54
CA SER A 199 -15.62 -0.84 -10.50
C SER A 199 -16.92 -1.59 -10.18
N ASP A 200 -17.36 -2.40 -11.15
CA ASP A 200 -18.19 -3.58 -10.85
C ASP A 200 -17.37 -4.66 -10.13
N ASP A 201 -18.03 -5.77 -9.79
CA ASP A 201 -17.35 -6.90 -9.17
C ASP A 201 -16.36 -7.52 -10.17
N LEU A 202 -15.08 -7.29 -9.91
CA LEU A 202 -13.96 -7.69 -10.75
C LEU A 202 -13.82 -9.21 -10.86
N SER A 203 -14.31 -9.96 -9.84
CA SER A 203 -14.26 -11.42 -9.83
C SER A 203 -15.13 -12.06 -10.91
N LEU A 204 -16.07 -11.30 -11.48
CA LEU A 204 -16.90 -11.74 -12.61
C LEU A 204 -16.14 -11.74 -13.94
N TYR A 205 -14.95 -11.13 -14.01
CA TYR A 205 -14.23 -10.90 -15.27
C TYR A 205 -12.86 -11.57 -15.33
N VAL A 206 -12.08 -11.52 -14.24
CA VAL A 206 -10.70 -12.04 -14.19
C VAL A 206 -10.36 -12.54 -12.79
N ASP A 207 -9.46 -13.52 -12.69
CA ASP A 207 -8.92 -13.98 -11.39
C ASP A 207 -7.86 -13.01 -10.83
N GLN A 208 -7.13 -12.35 -11.73
CA GLN A 208 -6.07 -11.39 -11.43
C GLN A 208 -6.33 -10.09 -12.19
N ALA A 209 -6.68 -9.05 -11.46
CA ALA A 209 -6.89 -7.73 -12.03
C ALA A 209 -5.54 -7.03 -12.19
N GLU A 210 -5.33 -6.39 -13.34
CA GLU A 210 -4.12 -5.67 -13.67
C GLU A 210 -4.48 -4.33 -14.29
N PHE A 211 -3.95 -3.26 -13.70
CA PHE A 211 -4.19 -1.88 -14.14
C PHE A 211 -2.87 -1.18 -14.42
N PHE A 212 -2.87 -0.30 -15.42
CA PHE A 212 -1.69 0.46 -15.81
C PHE A 212 -1.97 1.95 -15.96
N MET A 213 -0.95 2.74 -15.62
CA MET A 213 -0.82 4.11 -16.12
C MET A 213 0.41 4.20 -17.03
N LEU A 214 0.18 4.47 -18.31
CA LEU A 214 1.22 4.69 -19.30
C LEU A 214 1.56 6.18 -19.35
N ALA A 215 2.67 6.56 -18.77
CA ALA A 215 3.19 7.92 -18.79
C ALA A 215 4.03 8.18 -20.06
N SER A 216 4.47 9.42 -20.23
CA SER A 216 5.34 9.81 -21.35
C SER A 216 6.65 9.00 -21.35
N LYS A 217 7.26 8.86 -22.54
CA LYS A 217 8.51 8.11 -22.75
C LYS A 217 8.43 6.63 -22.35
N GLY A 218 7.24 6.03 -22.43
CA GLY A 218 7.04 4.60 -22.27
C GLY A 218 7.03 4.09 -20.82
N ARG A 219 7.14 4.97 -19.82
CA ARG A 219 7.11 4.52 -18.41
C ARG A 219 5.72 4.00 -18.05
N ARG A 220 5.69 2.83 -17.42
CA ARG A 220 4.45 2.16 -17.03
C ARG A 220 4.41 1.96 -15.53
N TYR A 221 3.35 2.46 -14.91
CA TYR A 221 3.03 2.13 -13.52
C TYR A 221 2.00 1.02 -13.50
N VAL A 222 2.07 0.13 -12.52
CA VAL A 222 1.21 -1.04 -12.44
C VAL A 222 0.64 -1.24 -11.05
N THR A 223 -0.58 -1.77 -10.99
CA THR A 223 -1.18 -2.36 -9.78
C THR A 223 -1.83 -3.68 -10.16
N ARG A 224 -1.49 -4.75 -9.42
CA ARG A 224 -2.01 -6.11 -9.58
C ARG A 224 -2.50 -6.67 -8.28
N PHE A 225 -3.59 -7.44 -8.34
CA PHE A 225 -4.14 -8.16 -7.19
C PHE A 225 -5.11 -9.26 -7.63
N SER A 226 -5.30 -10.25 -6.76
CA SER A 226 -6.32 -11.29 -6.95
C SER A 226 -7.72 -10.76 -6.68
N THR A 227 -8.66 -11.02 -7.58
CA THR A 227 -10.07 -10.61 -7.40
C THR A 227 -10.79 -11.42 -6.33
N ALA A 228 -10.26 -12.59 -5.97
CA ALA A 228 -10.71 -13.37 -4.81
C ALA A 228 -10.28 -12.75 -3.45
N GLN A 229 -9.34 -11.81 -3.48
CA GLN A 229 -8.90 -11.03 -2.30
C GLN A 229 -9.53 -9.63 -2.33
N PHE A 230 -9.57 -8.98 -3.50
CA PHE A 230 -10.18 -7.67 -3.71
C PHE A 230 -11.09 -7.72 -4.93
N ASN A 231 -12.39 -7.79 -4.70
CA ASN A 231 -13.40 -7.86 -5.74
C ASN A 231 -13.74 -6.49 -6.36
N TYR A 232 -13.22 -5.39 -5.83
CA TYR A 232 -13.47 -4.05 -6.36
C TYR A 232 -12.17 -3.25 -6.54
N GLY A 233 -12.22 -2.28 -7.44
CA GLY A 233 -11.19 -1.26 -7.62
C GLY A 233 -11.80 0.13 -7.48
N LEU A 234 -11.26 0.94 -6.58
CA LEU A 234 -11.66 2.32 -6.34
C LEU A 234 -10.65 3.26 -6.99
N ARG A 235 -11.12 4.27 -7.71
CA ARG A 235 -10.27 5.24 -8.40
C ARG A 235 -10.64 6.66 -7.97
N PRO A 236 -9.88 7.26 -7.05
CA PRO A 236 -10.14 8.62 -6.59
C PRO A 236 -10.05 9.65 -7.72
N VAL A 237 -10.91 10.65 -7.66
CA VAL A 237 -11.03 11.74 -8.61
C VAL A 237 -10.95 13.06 -7.85
N THR A 238 -10.03 13.92 -8.25
CA THR A 238 -9.92 15.28 -7.71
C THR A 238 -10.33 16.28 -8.80
N GLN A 239 -11.17 17.25 -8.46
CA GLN A 239 -11.51 18.35 -9.36
C GLN A 239 -10.55 19.51 -9.14
N GLN A 240 -9.88 19.97 -10.20
CA GLN A 240 -9.03 21.15 -10.21
C GLN A 240 -9.50 22.09 -11.32
N GLY A 241 -10.28 23.11 -10.95
CA GLY A 241 -10.96 23.98 -11.90
C GLY A 241 -11.93 23.19 -12.79
N SER A 242 -11.76 23.27 -14.11
CA SER A 242 -12.55 22.52 -15.09
C SER A 242 -12.03 21.10 -15.37
N GLN A 243 -10.85 20.74 -14.84
CA GLN A 243 -10.24 19.44 -15.09
C GLN A 243 -10.52 18.45 -13.96
N ARG A 244 -10.82 17.20 -14.33
CA ARG A 244 -10.85 16.06 -13.41
C ARG A 244 -9.54 15.30 -13.48
N LEU A 245 -8.86 15.20 -12.35
CA LEU A 245 -7.62 14.46 -12.19
C LEU A 245 -7.94 13.12 -11.55
N PHE A 246 -7.66 12.04 -12.26
CA PHE A 246 -7.86 10.69 -11.77
C PHE A 246 -6.57 10.16 -11.17
N ARG A 247 -6.64 9.68 -9.92
CA ARG A 247 -5.56 8.92 -9.31
C ARG A 247 -5.55 7.49 -9.85
N PHE A 248 -4.57 6.71 -9.40
CA PHE A 248 -4.50 5.30 -9.75
C PHE A 248 -5.54 4.46 -9.00
N ILE A 249 -5.64 3.18 -9.36
CA ILE A 249 -6.61 2.25 -8.76
C ILE A 249 -6.18 1.88 -7.33
N GLN A 250 -7.15 1.73 -6.44
CA GLN A 250 -7.01 1.26 -5.07
C GLN A 250 -7.81 -0.05 -4.92
N PRO A 251 -7.16 -1.20 -4.70
CA PRO A 251 -7.84 -2.48 -4.51
C PRO A 251 -8.76 -2.42 -3.29
N ALA A 252 -9.98 -2.94 -3.39
CA ALA A 252 -10.98 -2.88 -2.34
C ALA A 252 -11.80 -4.17 -2.23
N THR A 253 -12.27 -4.46 -1.02
CA THR A 253 -13.18 -5.58 -0.76
C THR A 253 -14.65 -5.18 -0.85
N GLY A 254 -14.95 -3.90 -1.15
CA GLY A 254 -16.29 -3.35 -1.21
C GLY A 254 -16.37 -2.02 -1.98
N LYS A 255 -17.60 -1.54 -2.22
CA LYS A 255 -17.89 -0.35 -3.06
C LYS A 255 -17.67 1.01 -2.35
N GLY A 256 -16.85 1.06 -1.32
CA GLY A 256 -16.43 2.31 -0.68
C GLY A 256 -17.38 2.96 0.33
N ASP A 257 -18.62 2.48 0.53
CA ASP A 257 -19.56 3.02 1.54
C ASP A 257 -20.75 2.09 1.87
N LYS A 258 -20.73 0.85 1.36
CA LYS A 258 -21.83 -0.12 1.54
C LYS A 258 -21.46 -1.13 2.63
N LEU A 259 -22.50 -1.82 3.14
CA LEU A 259 -22.38 -2.94 4.07
C LEU A 259 -21.16 -3.83 3.73
N PRO A 260 -20.46 -4.35 4.76
CA PRO A 260 -19.26 -5.16 4.59
C PRO A 260 -19.50 -6.27 3.57
N ALA A 261 -18.78 -6.21 2.46
CA ALA A 261 -18.93 -7.15 1.36
C ALA A 261 -18.17 -8.46 1.58
N MET A 262 -17.42 -8.55 2.68
CA MET A 262 -16.73 -9.77 3.11
C MET A 262 -16.83 -9.91 4.63
N VAL A 263 -16.79 -11.16 5.10
CA VAL A 263 -16.77 -11.52 6.52
C VAL A 263 -15.60 -12.49 6.76
N ILE A 264 -14.91 -12.31 7.89
CA ILE A 264 -13.92 -13.26 8.39
C ILE A 264 -14.56 -13.98 9.58
N GLU A 265 -14.87 -15.26 9.41
CA GLU A 265 -15.44 -16.09 10.49
C GLU A 265 -14.55 -16.14 11.73
N ALA A 266 -15.14 -16.46 12.88
CA ALA A 266 -14.43 -16.59 14.16
C ALA A 266 -13.21 -17.52 14.04
N GLY A 267 -12.06 -17.06 14.54
CA GLY A 267 -10.80 -17.78 14.48
C GLY A 267 -10.19 -17.96 13.07
N LYS A 268 -10.82 -17.43 12.02
CA LYS A 268 -10.31 -17.52 10.64
C LYS A 268 -9.39 -16.36 10.29
N MET A 269 -8.59 -16.59 9.25
CA MET A 269 -7.67 -15.62 8.70
C MET A 269 -7.96 -15.39 7.22
N ARG A 270 -7.84 -14.14 6.78
CA ARG A 270 -7.86 -13.75 5.38
C ARG A 270 -6.56 -13.02 5.02
N ALA A 271 -6.03 -13.36 3.85
CA ALA A 271 -4.80 -12.76 3.31
C ALA A 271 -5.12 -11.92 2.07
N PHE A 272 -4.34 -10.85 1.91
CA PHE A 272 -4.42 -9.87 0.83
C PHE A 272 -3.01 -9.57 0.33
N SER A 273 -2.89 -9.42 -0.98
CA SER A 273 -1.63 -9.05 -1.62
C SER A 273 -1.88 -8.09 -2.78
N VAL A 274 -1.07 -7.05 -2.86
CA VAL A 274 -1.06 -6.09 -3.95
C VAL A 274 0.37 -5.94 -4.43
N THR A 275 0.62 -6.16 -5.71
CA THR A 275 1.90 -5.82 -6.35
C THR A 275 1.76 -4.50 -7.07
N THR A 276 2.65 -3.55 -6.81
CA THR A 276 2.63 -2.24 -7.45
C THR A 276 4.03 -1.71 -7.71
N GLY A 277 4.17 -0.71 -8.57
CA GLY A 277 5.48 -0.16 -8.94
C GLY A 277 5.58 0.37 -10.36
N VAL A 278 6.80 0.34 -10.89
CA VAL A 278 7.16 0.69 -12.28
C VAL A 278 7.59 -0.57 -13.04
N VAL A 279 7.21 -0.65 -14.31
CA VAL A 279 7.59 -1.70 -15.28
C VAL A 279 8.42 -1.09 -16.39
#